data_AF-A0A0K8WGE8-F1
#
_entry.id   AF-A0A0K8WGE8-F1
#
_cell.length_a   1.000
_cell.length_b   1.000
_cell.length_c   1.000
_cell.angle_alpha   90.00
_cell.angle_beta   90.00
_cell.angle_gamma   90.00
#
_symmetry.space_group_name_H-M   'P 1'
#
loop_
_entity.id
_entity.type
_entity.pdbx_description
1 polymer ?
#
loop_
_entity_poly.entity_id
_entity_poly.type
_entity_poly.pdbx_seq_one_letter_code
_entity_poly.pdbx_strand_id
1 'polypeptide(L)'
;RKAMEFIKTDQFQSVSQQIADSSVYQKLLKRFSDAGVSTETISSISNIFNCLMVSIPEYGDESEITELDMPKIIVGRSMQDVAKNLVSAIPPSKLRHLIRRKMHESREFANFCRVLRSSGCRYDVKRLLSSISTRYPINVLKRNNIDLQKLLQYAYKIFDYKE
;
A
#
# COMPACT_ATOMS: atom_id res chain seq x y z
N ARG A 1 -16.22 2.52 8.20
CA ARG A 1 -16.26 1.87 9.54
C ARG A 1 -16.02 0.36 9.46
N LYS A 2 -16.84 -0.42 8.74
CA LYS A 2 -16.70 -1.89 8.60
C LYS A 2 -15.29 -2.39 8.21
N ALA A 3 -14.61 -1.74 7.25
CA ALA A 3 -13.24 -2.11 6.88
C ALA A 3 -12.21 -1.90 8.02
N MET A 4 -12.36 -0.81 8.77
CA MET A 4 -11.48 -0.47 9.88
C MET A 4 -11.69 -1.41 11.07
N GLU A 5 -12.93 -1.80 11.33
CA GLU A 5 -13.26 -2.80 12.35
C GLU A 5 -12.76 -4.18 11.95
N PHE A 6 -12.93 -4.56 10.67
CA PHE A 6 -12.48 -5.84 10.17
C PHE A 6 -10.96 -6.04 10.27
N ILE A 7 -10.15 -5.02 10.03
CA ILE A 7 -8.67 -5.11 10.11
C ILE A 7 -8.18 -5.50 11.51
N LYS A 8 -8.98 -5.26 12.55
CA LYS A 8 -8.67 -5.62 13.93
C LYS A 8 -9.04 -7.06 14.30
N THR A 9 -9.61 -7.82 13.38
CA THR A 9 -10.13 -9.18 13.65
C THR A 9 -9.11 -10.28 13.34
N ASP A 10 -9.23 -11.41 14.01
CA ASP A 10 -8.45 -12.62 13.71
C ASP A 10 -8.70 -13.14 12.29
N GLN A 11 -9.93 -12.94 11.78
CA GLN A 11 -10.25 -13.30 10.41
C GLN A 11 -9.42 -12.50 9.41
N PHE A 12 -9.21 -11.20 9.65
CA PHE A 12 -8.32 -10.38 8.82
C PHE A 12 -6.87 -10.88 8.90
N GLN A 13 -6.37 -11.20 10.10
CA GLN A 13 -5.03 -11.73 10.27
C GLN A 13 -4.85 -13.04 9.49
N SER A 14 -5.81 -13.96 9.61
CA SER A 14 -5.81 -15.24 8.90
C SER A 14 -5.79 -15.07 7.38
N VAL A 15 -6.68 -14.25 6.81
CA VAL A 15 -6.73 -14.09 5.35
C VAL A 15 -5.55 -13.30 4.80
N SER A 16 -4.99 -12.37 5.57
CA SER A 16 -3.77 -11.65 5.21
C SER A 16 -2.55 -12.58 5.21
N GLN A 17 -2.44 -13.46 6.21
CA GLN A 17 -1.40 -14.49 6.27
C GLN A 17 -1.52 -15.49 5.11
N GLN A 18 -2.73 -15.94 4.77
CA GLN A 18 -2.94 -16.83 3.61
C GLN A 18 -2.47 -16.21 2.28
N ILE A 19 -2.64 -14.89 2.10
CA ILE A 19 -2.10 -14.22 0.92
C ILE A 19 -0.57 -14.15 1.01
N ALA A 20 -0.03 -13.81 2.18
CA ALA A 20 1.42 -13.71 2.40
C ALA A 20 2.15 -15.05 2.16
N ASP A 21 1.58 -16.16 2.61
CA ASP A 21 2.13 -17.50 2.45
C ASP A 21 1.98 -18.04 1.02
N SER A 22 1.19 -17.37 0.18
CA SER A 22 0.99 -17.85 -1.19
C SER A 22 2.28 -17.77 -1.99
N SER A 23 2.55 -18.81 -2.78
CA SER A 23 3.74 -18.88 -3.65
C SER A 23 3.82 -17.71 -4.64
N VAL A 24 2.68 -17.14 -5.02
CA VAL A 24 2.62 -15.97 -5.89
C VAL A 24 3.09 -14.71 -5.16
N TYR A 25 2.73 -14.53 -3.89
CA TYR A 25 3.21 -13.42 -3.08
C TYR A 25 4.70 -13.56 -2.76
N GLN A 26 5.14 -14.75 -2.40
CA GLN A 26 6.56 -15.04 -2.16
C GLN A 26 7.42 -14.76 -3.40
N LYS A 27 6.91 -15.06 -4.60
CA LYS A 27 7.58 -14.69 -5.85
C LYS A 27 7.66 -13.17 -6.05
N LEU A 28 6.63 -12.42 -5.64
CA LEU A 28 6.65 -10.96 -5.67
C LEU A 28 7.70 -10.40 -4.70
N LEU A 29 7.75 -10.89 -3.46
CA LEU A 29 8.78 -10.52 -2.48
C LEU A 29 10.17 -10.81 -3.00
N LYS A 30 10.38 -12.01 -3.55
CA LYS A 30 11.66 -12.40 -4.14
C LYS A 30 12.11 -11.42 -5.23
N ARG A 31 11.20 -10.94 -6.08
CA ARG A 31 11.54 -9.94 -7.12
C ARG A 31 12.08 -8.64 -6.53
N PHE A 32 11.52 -8.17 -5.41
CA PHE A 32 12.04 -6.99 -4.72
C PHE A 32 13.39 -7.29 -4.06
N SER A 33 13.52 -8.42 -3.38
CA SER A 33 14.75 -8.87 -2.73
C SER A 33 15.90 -9.06 -3.74
N ASP A 34 15.65 -9.70 -4.89
CA ASP A 34 16.61 -9.89 -5.98
C ASP A 34 17.11 -8.55 -6.56
N ALA A 35 16.32 -7.47 -6.41
CA ALA A 35 16.71 -6.11 -6.79
C ALA A 35 17.41 -5.34 -5.65
N GLY A 36 17.70 -5.98 -4.52
CA GLY A 36 18.32 -5.36 -3.35
C GLY A 36 17.38 -4.45 -2.57
N VAL A 37 16.07 -4.73 -2.58
CA VAL A 37 15.07 -4.02 -1.78
C VAL A 37 14.69 -4.87 -0.59
N SER A 38 14.78 -4.31 0.62
CA SER A 38 14.31 -4.97 1.84
C SER A 38 12.81 -5.24 1.76
N THR A 39 12.44 -6.46 2.10
CA THR A 39 11.04 -6.91 2.10
C THR A 39 10.47 -7.07 3.50
N GLU A 40 11.22 -6.72 4.54
CA GLU A 40 10.84 -6.98 5.94
C GLU A 40 9.45 -6.42 6.27
N THR A 41 9.23 -5.13 5.96
CA THR A 41 7.97 -4.42 6.24
C THR A 41 6.80 -4.87 5.37
N ILE A 42 7.08 -5.41 4.18
CA ILE A 42 6.04 -5.89 3.25
C ILE A 42 5.86 -7.41 3.29
N SER A 43 6.68 -8.15 4.03
CA SER A 43 6.54 -9.61 4.13
C SER A 43 5.23 -10.03 4.82
N SER A 44 4.78 -9.21 5.76
CA SER A 44 3.49 -9.33 6.44
C SER A 44 2.49 -8.34 5.83
N ILE A 45 1.44 -8.88 5.20
CA ILE A 45 0.35 -8.05 4.66
C ILE A 45 -0.37 -7.32 5.80
N SER A 46 -0.51 -7.95 6.97
CA SER A 46 -1.08 -7.29 8.13
C SER A 46 -0.26 -6.07 8.55
N ASN A 47 1.07 -6.11 8.48
CA ASN A 47 1.93 -4.96 8.78
C ASN A 47 1.69 -3.81 7.79
N ILE A 48 1.48 -4.10 6.50
CA ILE A 48 1.14 -3.08 5.50
C ILE A 48 -0.14 -2.33 5.90
N PHE A 49 -1.17 -3.05 6.36
CA PHE A 49 -2.41 -2.43 6.82
C PHE A 49 -2.27 -1.77 8.19
N ASN A 50 -1.43 -2.28 9.08
CA ASN A 50 -1.13 -1.63 10.36
C ASN A 50 -0.52 -0.25 10.13
N CYS A 51 0.33 -0.06 9.12
CA CYS A 51 0.84 1.27 8.75
C CYS A 51 -0.27 2.28 8.39
N LEU A 52 -1.43 1.81 7.93
CA LEU A 52 -2.60 2.66 7.68
C LEU A 52 -3.43 2.93 8.95
N MET A 53 -3.20 2.14 10.00
CA MET A 53 -3.87 2.22 11.31
C MET A 53 -3.04 2.93 12.37
N VAL A 54 -1.72 3.05 12.17
CA VAL A 54 -0.88 3.91 13.03
C VAL A 54 -1.51 5.29 12.95
N SER A 55 -2.00 5.75 14.11
CA SER A 55 -2.46 7.12 14.30
C SER A 55 -1.50 8.04 13.58
N ILE A 56 -2.04 8.99 12.81
CA ILE A 56 -1.29 10.21 12.44
C ILE A 56 -0.50 10.55 13.70
N PRO A 57 0.86 10.59 13.65
CA PRO A 57 1.62 10.88 14.85
C PRO A 57 0.97 12.10 15.48
N GLU A 58 0.63 12.01 16.77
CA GLU A 58 0.37 13.22 17.53
C GLU A 58 1.69 13.98 17.41
N TYR A 59 1.74 14.90 16.46
CA TYR A 59 2.83 15.83 16.30
C TYR A 59 2.80 16.65 17.60
N GLY A 60 3.54 16.16 18.59
CA GLY A 60 3.91 16.90 19.78
C GLY A 60 4.87 17.98 19.35
N ASP A 61 4.32 19.04 18.76
CA ASP A 61 4.71 20.44 18.89
C ASP A 61 3.76 21.20 17.97
N GLU A 62 2.74 21.82 18.57
CA GLU A 62 1.72 22.65 17.91
C GLU A 62 2.31 23.92 17.25
N SER A 63 3.63 24.05 17.17
CA SER A 63 4.36 25.25 16.79
C SER A 63 4.98 25.24 15.39
N GLU A 64 5.03 24.12 14.65
CA GLU A 64 5.76 24.07 13.36
C GLU A 64 4.97 23.63 12.11
N ILE A 65 3.67 23.32 12.20
CA ILE A 65 2.82 23.09 11.01
C ILE A 65 1.56 23.95 11.09
N THR A 66 1.75 25.27 11.15
CA THR A 66 0.72 26.18 10.66
C THR A 66 0.71 26.09 9.13
N GLU A 67 -0.46 25.81 8.55
CA GLU A 67 -0.75 25.81 7.10
C GLU A 67 -0.49 24.52 6.29
N LEU A 68 -0.92 23.37 6.82
CA LEU A 68 -1.54 22.38 5.94
C LEU A 68 -2.98 22.20 6.40
N ASP A 69 -3.87 23.01 5.82
CA ASP A 69 -5.32 22.85 5.94
C ASP A 69 -5.72 21.54 5.26
N MET A 70 -5.48 20.43 5.97
CA MET A 70 -5.78 19.08 5.51
C MET A 70 -7.30 18.94 5.58
N PRO A 71 -8.01 18.85 4.45
CA PRO A 71 -9.46 18.74 4.47
C PRO A 71 -9.86 17.54 5.32
N LYS A 72 -10.83 17.73 6.22
CA LYS A 72 -11.38 16.67 7.09
C LYS A 72 -11.54 15.39 6.27
N ILE A 73 -10.73 14.38 6.57
CA ILE A 73 -10.79 13.10 5.89
C ILE A 73 -12.18 12.53 6.17
N ILE A 74 -13.07 12.58 5.17
CA ILE A 74 -14.38 11.97 5.25
C ILE A 74 -14.12 10.49 5.50
N VAL A 75 -14.60 9.98 6.64
CA VAL A 75 -14.41 8.57 7.04
C VAL A 75 -15.12 7.70 6.00
N GLY A 76 -14.33 7.21 5.05
CA GLY A 76 -14.79 6.35 3.98
C GLY A 76 -15.55 5.13 4.49
N ARG A 77 -16.57 4.70 3.74
CA ARG A 77 -17.25 3.43 4.03
C ARG A 77 -16.32 2.24 3.73
N SER A 78 -15.38 2.42 2.81
CA SER A 78 -14.39 1.44 2.36
C SER A 78 -12.94 1.90 2.57
N MET A 79 -11.98 0.97 2.49
CA MET A 79 -10.55 1.31 2.56
C MET A 79 -10.08 2.10 1.32
N GLN A 80 -10.76 1.93 0.19
CA GLN A 80 -10.46 2.63 -1.05
C GLN A 80 -10.80 4.11 -0.95
N ASP A 81 -11.89 4.45 -0.26
CA ASP A 81 -12.28 5.84 0.00
C ASP A 81 -11.23 6.54 0.87
N VAL A 82 -10.73 5.85 1.91
CA VAL A 82 -9.65 6.35 2.77
C VAL A 82 -8.39 6.59 1.94
N ALA A 83 -7.95 5.59 1.16
CA ALA A 83 -6.79 5.72 0.28
C ALA A 83 -6.95 6.86 -0.74
N LYS A 84 -8.13 7.01 -1.35
CA LYS A 84 -8.44 8.09 -2.29
C LYS A 84 -8.36 9.47 -1.63
N ASN A 85 -8.90 9.61 -0.43
CA ASN A 85 -8.87 10.88 0.31
C ASN A 85 -7.44 11.25 0.70
N LEU A 86 -6.65 10.28 1.19
CA LEU A 86 -5.24 10.47 1.51
C LEU A 86 -4.44 10.89 0.27
N VAL A 87 -4.58 10.17 -0.85
CA VAL A 87 -3.89 10.52 -2.10
C VAL A 87 -4.29 11.91 -2.61
N SER A 88 -5.56 12.29 -2.48
CA SER A 88 -6.05 13.62 -2.89
C SER A 88 -5.53 14.75 -2.01
N ALA A 89 -5.24 14.48 -0.75
CA ALA A 89 -4.71 15.48 0.19
C ALA A 89 -3.21 15.75 0.00
N ILE A 90 -2.47 14.84 -0.63
CA ILE A 90 -1.03 15.00 -0.86
C ILE A 90 -0.79 15.92 -2.07
N PRO A 91 -0.06 17.04 -1.92
CA PRO A 91 0.24 17.93 -3.05
C PRO A 91 1.06 17.19 -4.13
N PRO A 92 0.55 17.06 -5.38
CA PRO A 92 1.20 16.22 -6.39
C PRO A 92 2.61 16.66 -6.75
N SER A 93 2.89 17.97 -6.76
CA SER A 93 4.22 18.52 -7.03
C SER A 93 5.23 18.17 -5.94
N LYS A 94 4.85 18.31 -4.66
CA LYS A 94 5.70 17.98 -3.50
C LYS A 94 6.02 16.49 -3.49
N LEU A 95 5.02 15.63 -3.72
CA LEU A 95 5.22 14.17 -3.79
C LEU A 95 6.16 13.77 -4.93
N ARG A 96 5.96 14.31 -6.14
CA ARG A 96 6.85 14.05 -7.28
C ARG A 96 8.29 14.51 -7.00
N HIS A 97 8.47 15.69 -6.41
CA HIS A 97 9.79 16.18 -6.05
C HIS A 97 10.46 15.26 -5.02
N LEU A 98 9.74 14.84 -3.98
CA LEU A 98 10.24 13.91 -2.98
C LEU A 98 10.65 12.57 -3.59
N ILE A 99 9.80 11.99 -4.46
CA ILE A 99 10.11 10.73 -5.15
C ILE A 99 11.37 10.90 -6.01
N ARG A 100 11.47 11.94 -6.83
CA ARG A 100 12.66 12.22 -7.65
C ARG A 100 13.92 12.34 -6.80
N ARG A 101 13.85 13.13 -5.72
CA ARG A 101 14.96 13.29 -4.78
C ARG A 101 15.38 11.94 -4.17
N LYS A 102 14.44 11.13 -3.69
CA LYS A 102 14.73 9.81 -3.13
C LYS A 102 15.27 8.80 -4.14
N MET A 103 14.88 8.90 -5.42
CA MET A 103 15.47 8.10 -6.50
C MET A 103 16.97 8.41 -6.69
N HIS A 104 17.42 9.65 -6.42
CA HIS A 104 18.83 10.03 -6.50
C HIS A 104 19.60 9.71 -5.21
N GLU A 105 18.98 9.93 -4.05
CA GLU A 105 19.62 9.75 -2.73
C GLU A 105 19.72 8.29 -2.29
N SER A 106 18.77 7.43 -2.68
CA SER A 106 18.67 6.05 -2.20
C SER A 106 18.64 5.07 -3.35
N ARG A 107 19.71 4.28 -3.47
CA ARG A 107 19.80 3.17 -4.44
C ARG A 107 18.69 2.14 -4.22
N GLU A 108 18.38 1.83 -2.97
CA GLU A 108 17.33 0.89 -2.61
C GLU A 108 15.95 1.39 -3.07
N PHE A 109 15.62 2.65 -2.79
CA PHE A 109 14.37 3.26 -3.26
C PHE A 109 14.29 3.33 -4.79
N ALA A 110 15.42 3.61 -5.45
CA ALA A 110 15.51 3.57 -6.90
C ALA A 110 15.21 2.18 -7.48
N ASN A 111 15.76 1.14 -6.86
CA ASN A 111 15.49 -0.24 -7.23
C ASN A 111 14.02 -0.62 -6.97
N PHE A 112 13.46 -0.21 -5.83
CA PHE A 112 12.04 -0.40 -5.52
C PHE A 112 11.14 0.17 -6.62
N CYS A 113 11.35 1.43 -6.98
CA CYS A 113 10.57 2.08 -8.04
C CYS A 113 10.75 1.39 -9.41
N ARG A 114 11.97 0.94 -9.74
CA ARG A 114 12.25 0.20 -10.97
C ARG A 114 11.49 -1.13 -11.02
N VAL A 115 11.53 -1.90 -9.94
CA VAL A 115 10.79 -3.16 -9.82
C VAL A 115 9.30 -2.92 -9.92
N LEU A 116 8.76 -1.96 -9.16
CA LEU A 116 7.33 -1.66 -9.13
C LEU A 116 6.77 -1.30 -10.51
N ARG A 117 7.55 -0.61 -11.35
CA ARG A 117 7.15 -0.26 -12.73
C ARG A 117 7.38 -1.36 -13.75
N SER A 118 8.15 -2.40 -13.41
CA SER A 118 8.45 -3.48 -14.34
C SER A 118 7.21 -4.26 -14.78
N SER A 119 7.20 -4.72 -16.03
CA SER A 119 6.16 -5.62 -16.55
C SER A 119 6.07 -6.92 -15.74
N GLY A 120 7.20 -7.42 -15.26
CA GLY A 120 7.27 -8.60 -14.39
C GLY A 120 6.53 -8.41 -13.07
N CYS A 121 6.70 -7.27 -12.40
CA CYS A 121 5.95 -6.95 -11.18
C CYS A 121 4.45 -6.84 -11.46
N ARG A 122 4.05 -6.14 -12.53
CA ARG A 122 2.64 -6.03 -12.94
C ARG A 122 2.02 -7.40 -13.22
N TYR A 123 2.77 -8.30 -13.86
CA TYR A 123 2.34 -9.67 -14.12
C TYR A 123 2.16 -10.48 -12.82
N ASP A 124 3.14 -10.44 -11.91
CA ASP A 124 3.08 -11.17 -10.65
C ASP A 124 1.92 -10.66 -9.77
N VAL A 125 1.67 -9.35 -9.73
CA VAL A 125 0.51 -8.74 -9.05
C VAL A 125 -0.81 -9.17 -9.68
N LYS A 126 -0.92 -9.18 -11.02
CA LYS A 126 -2.14 -9.67 -11.70
C LYS A 126 -2.41 -11.13 -11.35
N ARG A 127 -1.35 -11.95 -11.35
CA ARG A 127 -1.44 -13.37 -10.97
C ARG A 127 -1.84 -13.55 -9.51
N LEU A 128 -1.35 -12.70 -8.60
CA LEU A 128 -1.73 -12.71 -7.19
C LEU A 128 -3.24 -12.49 -7.03
N LEU A 129 -3.80 -11.55 -7.79
CA LEU A 129 -5.22 -11.20 -7.72
C LEU A 129 -6.14 -12.25 -8.36
N SER A 130 -5.63 -13.06 -9.29
CA SER A 130 -6.42 -14.04 -10.05
C SER A 130 -6.15 -15.50 -9.67
N SER A 131 -5.19 -15.79 -8.79
CA SER A 131 -4.83 -17.16 -8.43
C SER A 131 -5.95 -17.83 -7.63
N ILE A 132 -6.14 -19.14 -7.87
CA ILE A 132 -7.11 -19.96 -7.11
C ILE A 132 -6.75 -19.96 -5.61
N SER A 133 -5.45 -20.06 -5.30
CA SER A 133 -4.93 -20.11 -3.93
C SER A 133 -5.22 -18.86 -3.10
N THR A 134 -5.38 -17.69 -3.76
CA THR A 134 -5.64 -16.41 -3.09
C THR A 134 -7.09 -15.94 -3.27
N ARG A 135 -7.91 -16.68 -4.03
CA ARG A 135 -9.29 -16.30 -4.32
C ARG A 135 -10.15 -16.18 -3.06
N TYR A 136 -10.06 -17.16 -2.16
CA TYR A 136 -10.78 -17.12 -0.89
C TYR A 136 -10.41 -15.89 -0.05
N PRO A 137 -9.13 -15.68 0.34
CA PRO A 137 -8.80 -14.55 1.20
C PRO A 137 -9.10 -13.20 0.55
N ILE A 138 -8.86 -13.04 -0.76
CA ILE A 138 -9.21 -11.81 -1.50
C ILE A 138 -10.72 -11.54 -1.46
N ASN A 139 -11.55 -12.57 -1.60
CA ASN A 139 -13.02 -12.41 -1.53
C ASN A 139 -13.48 -12.01 -0.12
N VAL A 140 -12.85 -12.55 0.93
CA VAL A 140 -13.14 -12.15 2.32
C VAL A 140 -12.79 -10.68 2.53
N LEU A 141 -11.61 -10.23 2.08
CA LEU A 141 -11.23 -8.81 2.12
C LEU A 141 -12.26 -7.94 1.38
N LYS A 142 -12.66 -8.34 0.17
CA LYS A 142 -13.62 -7.60 -0.65
C LYS A 142 -15.00 -7.48 0.01
N ARG A 143 -15.53 -8.55 0.60
CA ARG A 143 -16.81 -8.55 1.35
C ARG A 143 -16.79 -7.63 2.59
N ASN A 144 -15.60 -7.33 3.09
CA ASN A 144 -15.36 -6.41 4.19
C ASN A 144 -14.88 -5.02 3.74
N ASN A 145 -15.17 -4.65 2.48
CA ASN A 145 -14.84 -3.35 1.90
C ASN A 145 -13.32 -3.06 1.79
N ILE A 146 -12.53 -4.11 1.57
CA ILE A 146 -11.10 -4.05 1.23
C ILE A 146 -10.91 -4.70 -0.14
N ASP A 147 -11.15 -3.92 -1.20
CA ASP A 147 -10.81 -4.23 -2.58
C ASP A 147 -9.32 -3.97 -2.87
N LEU A 148 -8.51 -5.04 -2.88
CA LEU A 148 -7.07 -4.96 -3.16
C LEU A 148 -6.76 -4.45 -4.58
N GLN A 149 -7.60 -4.73 -5.57
CA GLN A 149 -7.37 -4.29 -6.94
C GLN A 149 -7.44 -2.77 -7.02
N LYS A 150 -8.44 -2.15 -6.37
CA LYS A 150 -8.55 -0.69 -6.29
C LYS A 150 -7.42 -0.07 -5.48
N LEU A 151 -7.01 -0.67 -4.37
CA LEU A 151 -5.88 -0.16 -3.57
C LEU A 151 -4.57 -0.16 -4.37
N LEU A 152 -4.30 -1.23 -5.11
CA LEU A 152 -3.15 -1.31 -6.00
C LEU A 152 -3.19 -0.28 -7.13
N GLN A 153 -4.37 0.03 -7.68
CA GLN A 153 -4.51 1.11 -8.66
C GLN A 153 -4.12 2.48 -8.08
N TYR A 154 -4.49 2.78 -6.83
CA TYR A 154 -4.05 4.01 -6.16
C TYR A 154 -2.53 4.02 -5.93
N ALA A 155 -1.97 2.90 -5.46
CA ALA A 155 -0.53 2.76 -5.29
C ALA A 155 0.21 3.00 -6.62
N TYR A 156 -0.25 2.40 -7.73
CA TYR A 156 0.35 2.64 -9.03
C TYR A 156 0.23 4.09 -9.46
N LYS A 157 -0.90 4.78 -9.25
CA LYS A 157 -1.05 6.21 -9.58
C LYS A 157 -0.04 7.11 -8.86
N ILE A 158 0.37 6.75 -7.64
CA ILE A 158 1.37 7.51 -6.89
C ILE A 158 2.75 7.40 -7.56
N PHE A 159 3.11 6.20 -8.02
CA PHE A 159 4.44 5.92 -8.55
C PHE A 159 4.52 5.97 -10.09
N ASP A 160 3.40 6.06 -10.79
CA ASP A 160 3.32 6.28 -12.23
C ASP A 160 3.47 7.79 -12.52
N TYR A 161 4.67 8.32 -12.23
CA TYR A 161 5.04 9.61 -12.75
C TYR A 161 5.36 9.43 -14.23
N LYS A 162 4.60 10.09 -15.10
CA LYS A 162 5.08 10.35 -16.47
C LYS A 162 6.19 11.40 -16.34
N GLU A 163 7.33 11.11 -16.95
CA GLU A 163 8.42 12.09 -17.10
C GLU A 163 7.95 13.30 -17.90
#